data_AF-A0A2J8N0R6-F1
#
_entry.id   AF-A0A2J8N0R6-F1
#
_cell.length_a   1.000
_cell.length_b   1.000
_cell.length_c   1.000
_cell.angle_alpha   90.00
_cell.angle_beta   90.00
_cell.angle_gamma   90.00
#
_symmetry.space_group_name_H-M   'P 1'
#
loop_
_entity.id
_entity.type
_entity.pdbx_description
1 polymer ?
#
loop_
_entity_poly.entity_id
_entity_poly.type
_entity_poly.pdbx_seq_one_letter_code
_entity_poly.pdbx_strand_id
1 'polypeptide(L)'
;MAGVEEVAASGSHLNGDLDPDDREEGAASTAEEAAKKKRRKKKKSKGPSAAGEQEPDKESGASVDEVARQLERSALEDKERDEDDEDGDGDGDGATGKKKKKKKKKRGPKVQTDPPSVPICDLYPNGVFPKGQECEYPPTQDGRTAAWRTTSEEKKALDQASEEIWNDFREAAEAHRQVRKYVMSWIKPGMTMIEICEKLEDCSRKLIKENGLNAGLAFPTGCSLNNCAAHYTPNAGDTTVLQYDDICKIDFGTHISGRIIDCAFTVTFNPKYDTLLKAVKDATNTGIKCAGIDVRLCDVGEAIQEVMESYEVEIDGKTYQGRRSICN
;
A
#
# COMPACT_ATOMS: atom_id res chain seq x y z
N MET A 1 27.97 -45.40 -0.85
CA MET A 1 26.56 -45.78 -0.59
C MET A 1 26.44 -45.96 0.91
N ALA A 2 25.66 -45.25 1.71
CA ALA A 2 24.55 -44.30 1.52
C ALA A 2 24.90 -42.99 2.26
N GLY A 3 24.46 -41.79 1.88
CA GLY A 3 23.11 -41.44 1.45
C GLY A 3 22.29 -41.09 2.69
N VAL A 4 22.58 -39.96 3.33
CA VAL A 4 21.71 -39.37 4.35
C VAL A 4 21.05 -38.17 3.70
N GLU A 5 19.78 -38.38 3.36
CA GLU A 5 18.86 -37.40 2.83
C GLU A 5 18.46 -36.47 3.99
N GLU A 6 18.86 -35.20 3.93
CA GLU A 6 18.40 -34.20 4.88
C GLU A 6 17.14 -33.55 4.33
N VAL A 7 16.05 -33.75 5.08
CA VAL A 7 14.70 -33.33 4.75
C VAL A 7 14.64 -31.81 4.76
N ALA A 8 14.26 -31.22 3.62
CA ALA A 8 13.99 -29.80 3.49
C ALA A 8 12.90 -29.38 4.49
N ALA A 9 13.26 -28.59 5.49
CA ALA A 9 12.32 -27.93 6.38
C ALA A 9 11.58 -26.84 5.59
N SER A 10 10.42 -27.18 5.03
CA SER A 10 9.44 -26.21 4.56
C SER A 10 8.82 -25.51 5.77
N GLY A 11 9.13 -24.23 6.01
CA GLY A 11 8.34 -23.45 6.96
C GLY A 11 8.98 -22.22 7.62
N SER A 12 10.26 -21.90 7.41
CA SER A 12 10.79 -20.62 7.91
C SER A 12 10.42 -19.49 6.94
N HIS A 13 9.60 -18.54 7.42
CA HIS A 13 9.43 -17.26 6.73
C HIS A 13 10.79 -16.54 6.65
N LEU A 14 11.12 -15.99 5.48
CA LEU A 14 12.32 -15.17 5.33
C LEU A 14 12.28 -14.03 6.34
N ASN A 15 13.39 -13.83 7.05
CA ASN A 15 13.61 -12.80 8.08
C ASN A 15 12.84 -12.97 9.43
N GLY A 16 12.27 -14.14 9.73
CA GLY A 16 11.39 -14.29 10.90
C GLY A 16 10.08 -13.53 10.71
N ASP A 17 9.07 -13.81 11.55
CA ASP A 17 7.65 -13.43 11.35
C ASP A 17 7.41 -12.11 10.58
N LEU A 18 6.60 -12.20 9.52
CA LEU A 18 6.07 -11.05 8.77
C LEU A 18 5.44 -10.04 9.75
N ASP A 19 5.50 -8.76 9.38
CA ASP A 19 4.87 -7.69 10.17
C ASP A 19 3.42 -8.04 10.48
N PRO A 20 2.92 -7.72 11.69
CA PRO A 20 1.53 -7.98 12.05
C PRO A 20 0.52 -7.30 11.10
N ASP A 21 0.95 -6.28 10.35
CA ASP A 21 0.17 -5.60 9.32
C ASP A 21 -0.01 -6.41 8.02
N ASP A 22 0.80 -7.45 7.78
CA ASP A 22 0.67 -8.35 6.62
C ASP A 22 -0.24 -9.56 6.91
N ARG A 23 -0.83 -9.64 8.12
CA ARG A 23 -1.85 -10.64 8.46
C ARG A 23 -3.14 -10.28 7.73
N GLU A 24 -3.65 -11.21 6.90
CA GLU A 24 -4.94 -11.08 6.24
C GLU A 24 -6.06 -10.82 7.27
N GLU A 25 -6.48 -9.56 7.43
CA GLU A 25 -7.87 -9.27 7.80
C GLU A 25 -8.72 -9.37 6.54
N GLY A 26 -9.08 -10.61 6.20
CA GLY A 26 -10.05 -10.92 5.17
C GLY A 26 -11.35 -10.12 5.40
N ALA A 27 -11.83 -9.50 4.32
CA ALA A 27 -13.06 -8.72 4.25
C ALA A 27 -14.28 -9.48 4.81
N ALA A 28 -14.52 -9.37 6.11
CA ALA A 28 -15.68 -9.95 6.78
C ALA A 28 -16.07 -9.16 8.04
N SER A 29 -16.36 -7.85 7.91
CA SER A 29 -17.03 -7.15 9.02
C SER A 29 -17.97 -6.00 8.64
N THR A 30 -17.96 -5.49 7.40
CA THR A 30 -18.75 -4.26 7.08
C THR A 30 -20.18 -4.52 6.59
N ALA A 31 -20.61 -5.77 6.41
CA ALA A 31 -21.97 -6.08 5.92
C ALA A 31 -23.02 -6.23 7.06
N GLU A 32 -22.61 -6.56 8.28
CA GLU A 32 -23.57 -6.96 9.33
C GLU A 32 -24.16 -5.77 10.11
N GLU A 33 -23.45 -4.64 10.16
CA GLU A 33 -23.92 -3.46 10.90
C GLU A 33 -25.01 -2.65 10.15
N ALA A 34 -24.96 -2.64 8.82
CA ALA A 34 -25.92 -1.91 7.98
C ALA A 34 -27.33 -2.53 7.99
N ALA A 35 -27.45 -3.83 8.28
CA ALA A 35 -28.73 -4.56 8.27
C ALA A 35 -29.58 -4.31 9.53
N LYS A 36 -28.96 -3.99 10.67
CA LYS A 36 -29.70 -3.77 11.94
C LYS A 36 -30.41 -2.41 12.02
N LYS A 37 -29.96 -1.38 11.30
CA LYS A 37 -30.60 -0.05 11.32
C LYS A 37 -31.87 0.05 10.45
N LYS A 38 -32.08 -0.84 9.47
CA LYS A 38 -33.29 -0.80 8.59
C LYS A 38 -34.54 -1.50 9.15
N ARG A 39 -34.45 -2.28 10.24
CA ARG A 39 -35.61 -3.00 10.82
C ARG A 39 -36.37 -2.26 11.92
N ARG A 40 -36.09 -0.98 12.18
CA ARG A 40 -36.68 -0.24 13.31
C ARG A 40 -37.50 1.00 12.94
N LYS A 41 -38.05 1.07 11.71
CA LYS A 41 -38.97 2.14 11.29
C LYS A 41 -40.19 1.59 10.52
N LYS A 42 -41.06 0.86 11.21
CA LYS A 42 -42.44 0.61 10.74
C LYS A 42 -43.34 0.19 11.91
N LYS A 43 -43.86 1.17 12.65
CA LYS A 43 -45.16 1.11 13.38
C LYS A 43 -45.40 2.42 14.14
N LYS A 44 -46.26 3.29 13.59
CA LYS A 44 -47.41 3.88 14.31
C LYS A 44 -48.19 4.81 13.38
N SER A 45 -49.51 4.69 13.43
CA SER A 45 -50.49 5.44 12.66
C SER A 45 -51.55 6.02 13.62
N LYS A 46 -51.98 7.27 13.33
CA LYS A 46 -53.19 8.02 13.74
C LYS A 46 -53.29 8.37 15.25
N GLY A 47 -53.55 9.59 15.74
CA GLY A 47 -54.18 10.88 15.34
C GLY A 47 -55.05 11.35 16.56
N PRO A 48 -55.64 12.57 16.71
CA PRO A 48 -55.63 13.80 15.88
C PRO A 48 -55.52 15.19 16.62
N SER A 49 -55.51 16.28 15.82
CA SER A 49 -55.92 17.71 16.05
C SER A 49 -55.12 18.59 17.06
N ALA A 50 -54.86 19.90 16.89
CA ALA A 50 -55.58 20.99 16.21
C ALA A 50 -54.65 22.18 15.76
N ALA A 51 -55.28 23.19 15.15
CA ALA A 51 -54.82 24.27 14.25
C ALA A 51 -53.85 25.37 14.78
N GLY A 52 -53.25 26.09 13.81
CA GLY A 52 -52.66 27.44 13.97
C GLY A 52 -51.82 27.85 12.75
N GLU A 53 -52.34 28.76 11.92
CA GLU A 53 -51.69 29.38 10.75
C GLU A 53 -50.64 30.43 11.15
N GLN A 54 -49.53 30.53 10.40
CA GLN A 54 -48.91 31.78 9.89
C GLN A 54 -47.57 31.51 9.16
N GLU A 55 -47.51 31.89 7.88
CA GLU A 55 -46.31 32.28 7.09
C GLU A 55 -46.05 33.80 7.31
N PRO A 56 -44.92 34.43 6.92
CA PRO A 56 -43.92 34.00 5.91
C PRO A 56 -42.43 34.23 6.28
N ASP A 57 -41.48 33.65 5.53
CA ASP A 57 -40.58 34.39 4.61
C ASP A 57 -39.50 33.50 3.95
N LYS A 58 -39.16 33.84 2.71
CA LYS A 58 -38.22 33.14 1.83
C LYS A 58 -36.77 33.55 2.12
N GLU A 59 -35.88 32.58 2.30
CA GLU A 59 -34.49 32.71 1.87
C GLU A 59 -33.92 31.33 1.46
N SER A 60 -33.55 31.21 0.19
CA SER A 60 -33.05 29.99 -0.43
C SER A 60 -31.53 29.88 -0.22
N GLY A 61 -31.11 29.13 0.79
CA GLY A 61 -29.76 28.60 0.91
C GLY A 61 -29.78 27.10 0.62
N ALA A 62 -29.27 26.68 -0.53
CA ALA A 62 -29.06 25.26 -0.80
C ALA A 62 -28.04 24.71 0.21
N SER A 63 -28.36 23.62 0.90
CA SER A 63 -27.43 23.02 1.84
C SER A 63 -26.26 22.38 1.09
N VAL A 64 -25.10 22.35 1.73
CA VAL A 64 -23.87 21.78 1.17
C VAL A 64 -24.07 20.32 0.71
N ASP A 65 -24.98 19.59 1.38
CA ASP A 65 -25.40 18.23 1.01
C ASP A 65 -26.13 18.14 -0.34
N GLU A 66 -26.87 19.19 -0.73
CA GLU A 66 -27.59 19.24 -2.00
C GLU A 66 -26.63 19.49 -3.16
N VAL A 67 -25.67 20.39 -2.95
CA VAL A 67 -24.60 20.69 -3.91
C VAL A 67 -23.68 19.48 -4.13
N ALA A 68 -23.33 18.76 -3.04
CA ALA A 68 -22.55 17.52 -3.13
C ALA A 68 -23.25 16.44 -3.96
N ARG A 69 -24.56 16.27 -3.77
CA ARG A 69 -25.36 15.30 -4.56
C ARG A 69 -25.54 15.72 -6.02
N GLN A 70 -25.48 17.02 -6.31
CA GLN A 70 -25.57 17.54 -7.66
C GLN A 70 -24.28 17.29 -8.45
N LEU A 71 -23.12 17.47 -7.80
CA LEU A 71 -21.79 17.16 -8.35
C LEU A 71 -21.58 15.66 -8.58
N GLU A 72 -22.07 14.82 -7.67
CA GLU A 72 -22.03 13.36 -7.82
C GLU A 72 -22.85 12.87 -9.02
N ARG A 73 -23.96 13.56 -9.33
CA ARG A 73 -24.81 13.24 -10.47
C ARG A 73 -24.20 13.68 -11.79
N SER A 74 -23.61 14.88 -11.86
CA SER A 74 -22.94 15.36 -13.07
C SER A 74 -21.72 14.50 -13.43
N ALA A 75 -20.96 14.04 -12.43
CA ALA A 75 -19.81 13.16 -12.66
C ALA A 75 -20.18 11.76 -13.19
N LEU A 76 -21.42 11.32 -12.95
CA LEU A 76 -21.95 10.06 -13.51
C LEU A 76 -22.47 10.25 -14.94
N GLU A 77 -23.08 11.40 -15.24
CA GLU A 77 -23.61 11.71 -16.58
C GLU A 77 -22.50 12.01 -17.61
N ASP A 78 -21.37 12.60 -17.19
CA ASP A 78 -20.22 12.83 -18.09
C ASP A 78 -19.49 11.51 -18.44
N LYS A 79 -19.48 10.52 -17.53
CA LYS A 79 -18.88 9.20 -17.80
C LYS A 79 -19.72 8.30 -18.70
N GLU A 80 -21.03 8.52 -18.77
CA GLU A 80 -21.91 7.80 -19.70
C GLU A 80 -21.84 8.35 -21.13
N ARG A 81 -21.25 9.54 -21.35
CA ARG A 81 -21.07 10.13 -22.69
C ARG A 81 -19.79 9.73 -23.39
N ASP A 82 -18.75 9.33 -22.66
CA ASP A 82 -17.45 8.95 -23.24
C ASP A 82 -17.41 7.49 -23.74
N GLU A 83 -18.47 6.69 -23.58
CA GLU A 83 -18.54 5.29 -24.05
C GLU A 83 -19.20 5.10 -25.43
N ASP A 84 -19.63 6.17 -26.12
CA ASP A 84 -20.45 6.08 -27.35
C ASP A 84 -19.77 6.54 -28.66
N ASP A 85 -18.45 6.73 -28.70
CA ASP A 85 -17.74 7.08 -29.94
C ASP A 85 -16.51 6.18 -30.19
N GLU A 86 -16.74 5.01 -30.80
CA GLU A 86 -15.84 4.40 -31.79
C GLU A 86 -16.52 3.18 -32.42
N ASP A 87 -16.93 3.28 -33.69
CA ASP A 87 -16.61 2.28 -34.72
C ASP A 87 -17.28 2.64 -36.07
N GLY A 88 -16.43 3.02 -37.03
CA GLY A 88 -16.78 3.23 -38.43
C GLY A 88 -16.60 1.97 -39.29
N ASP A 89 -17.62 1.74 -40.11
CA ASP A 89 -17.68 1.13 -41.45
C ASP A 89 -17.17 -0.31 -41.74
N GLY A 90 -18.01 -1.07 -42.46
CA GLY A 90 -17.74 -2.42 -42.95
C GLY A 90 -19.00 -3.19 -43.39
N ASP A 91 -19.47 -2.91 -44.60
CA ASP A 91 -20.57 -3.57 -45.35
C ASP A 91 -20.37 -5.09 -45.57
N GLY A 92 -21.47 -5.87 -45.60
CA GLY A 92 -21.44 -7.29 -46.03
C GLY A 92 -22.53 -8.24 -45.51
N ASP A 93 -23.69 -8.19 -46.17
CA ASP A 93 -24.74 -9.22 -46.45
C ASP A 93 -24.96 -10.50 -45.57
N GLY A 94 -26.24 -10.70 -45.20
CA GLY A 94 -26.99 -11.95 -45.29
C GLY A 94 -26.64 -13.17 -44.41
N ALA A 95 -27.40 -13.40 -43.32
CA ALA A 95 -28.12 -14.66 -43.04
C ALA A 95 -28.69 -14.73 -41.60
N THR A 96 -29.95 -15.12 -41.53
CA THR A 96 -30.77 -15.31 -40.33
C THR A 96 -30.20 -16.29 -39.31
N GLY A 97 -30.00 -15.85 -38.07
CA GLY A 97 -29.73 -16.72 -36.93
C GLY A 97 -29.98 -16.05 -35.58
N LYS A 98 -31.04 -16.45 -34.87
CA LYS A 98 -31.34 -16.02 -33.48
C LYS A 98 -30.18 -16.43 -32.54
N LYS A 99 -29.17 -15.57 -32.37
CA LYS A 99 -28.19 -15.70 -31.26
C LYS A 99 -28.83 -15.21 -29.97
N LYS A 100 -29.19 -16.16 -29.09
CA LYS A 100 -29.49 -15.90 -27.68
C LYS A 100 -28.37 -15.04 -27.08
N LYS A 101 -28.69 -13.80 -26.68
CA LYS A 101 -27.85 -12.95 -25.81
C LYS A 101 -27.56 -13.77 -24.54
N LYS A 102 -26.39 -14.39 -24.47
CA LYS A 102 -25.87 -14.97 -23.21
C LYS A 102 -25.74 -13.80 -22.25
N LYS A 103 -26.60 -13.74 -21.22
CA LYS A 103 -26.42 -12.84 -20.09
C LYS A 103 -24.98 -12.99 -19.60
N LYS A 104 -24.16 -11.95 -19.73
CA LYS A 104 -22.86 -11.86 -19.06
C LYS A 104 -23.14 -12.12 -17.58
N LYS A 105 -22.67 -13.26 -17.06
CA LYS A 105 -22.60 -13.47 -15.61
C LYS A 105 -21.82 -12.27 -15.07
N LYS A 106 -22.38 -11.53 -14.11
CA LYS A 106 -21.64 -10.52 -13.36
C LYS A 106 -20.38 -11.22 -12.83
N ARG A 107 -19.22 -10.89 -13.39
CA ARG A 107 -17.94 -11.37 -12.86
C ARG A 107 -17.86 -10.85 -11.43
N GLY A 108 -17.50 -11.74 -10.50
CA GLY A 108 -17.25 -11.33 -9.12
C GLY A 108 -16.11 -10.31 -9.03
N PRO A 109 -15.82 -9.79 -7.83
CA PRO A 109 -14.65 -8.94 -7.62
C PRO A 109 -13.40 -9.61 -8.23
N LYS A 110 -12.58 -8.85 -8.97
CA LYS A 110 -11.28 -9.34 -9.42
C LYS A 110 -10.43 -9.58 -8.16
N VAL A 111 -9.74 -10.71 -8.11
CA VAL A 111 -8.81 -11.08 -7.03
C VAL A 111 -7.43 -11.16 -7.65
N GLN A 112 -6.39 -10.88 -6.86
CA GLN A 112 -5.01 -11.03 -7.30
C GLN A 112 -4.71 -12.50 -7.67
N THR A 113 -3.82 -12.71 -8.63
CA THR A 113 -3.36 -14.03 -9.05
C THR A 113 -2.11 -14.47 -8.28
N ASP A 114 -1.72 -15.73 -8.42
CA ASP A 114 -0.43 -16.25 -7.96
C ASP A 114 0.32 -16.89 -9.16
N PRO A 115 1.40 -16.29 -9.68
CA PRO A 115 2.04 -15.04 -9.22
C PRO A 115 1.18 -13.79 -9.49
N PRO A 116 1.43 -12.65 -8.81
CA PRO A 116 0.67 -11.42 -9.02
C PRO A 116 0.76 -10.90 -10.46
N SER A 117 -0.39 -10.52 -11.03
CA SER A 117 -0.47 -10.02 -12.41
C SER A 117 -1.61 -9.06 -12.69
N VAL A 118 -2.56 -8.92 -11.75
CA VAL A 118 -3.68 -7.99 -11.88
C VAL A 118 -3.25 -6.61 -11.36
N PRO A 119 -3.34 -5.55 -12.17
CA PRO A 119 -3.06 -4.19 -11.71
C PRO A 119 -3.85 -3.79 -10.46
N ILE A 120 -3.28 -2.93 -9.61
CA ILE A 120 -3.93 -2.48 -8.39
C ILE A 120 -5.24 -1.73 -8.70
N CYS A 121 -5.26 -0.82 -9.68
CA CYS A 121 -6.48 -0.14 -10.13
C CYS A 121 -7.63 -1.09 -10.49
N ASP A 122 -7.32 -2.30 -10.99
CA ASP A 122 -8.31 -3.28 -11.40
C ASP A 122 -8.90 -4.06 -10.21
N LEU A 123 -8.19 -4.10 -9.07
CA LEU A 123 -8.66 -4.68 -7.81
C LEU A 123 -9.59 -3.71 -7.05
N TYR A 124 -9.40 -2.39 -7.25
CA TYR A 124 -10.17 -1.32 -6.62
C TYR A 124 -10.94 -0.50 -7.67
N PRO A 125 -12.01 -1.05 -8.27
CA PRO A 125 -12.73 -0.40 -9.37
C PRO A 125 -13.45 0.90 -8.98
N ASN A 126 -13.59 1.17 -7.68
CA ASN A 126 -14.12 2.43 -7.17
C ASN A 126 -13.05 3.56 -7.14
N GLY A 127 -11.80 3.25 -7.46
CA GLY A 127 -10.69 4.20 -7.41
C GLY A 127 -10.32 4.65 -5.99
N VAL A 128 -10.73 3.90 -4.95
CA VAL A 128 -10.39 4.21 -3.56
C VAL A 128 -9.47 3.12 -3.02
N PHE A 129 -8.21 3.48 -2.80
CA PHE A 129 -7.16 2.54 -2.41
C PHE A 129 -7.02 2.45 -0.88
N PRO A 130 -6.55 1.30 -0.36
CA PRO A 130 -6.47 1.08 1.08
C PRO A 130 -5.49 2.06 1.73
N LYS A 131 -5.95 2.69 2.82
CA LYS A 131 -5.09 3.52 3.68
C LYS A 131 -3.97 2.67 4.29
N GLY A 132 -2.84 3.31 4.58
CA GLY A 132 -1.82 2.74 5.45
C GLY A 132 -2.21 2.86 6.93
N GLN A 133 -1.23 2.65 7.80
CA GLN A 133 -1.39 2.92 9.23
C GLN A 133 -1.61 4.42 9.48
N GLU A 134 -2.70 4.77 10.15
CA GLU A 134 -2.98 6.13 10.61
C GLU A 134 -2.55 6.27 12.08
N CYS A 135 -1.70 7.26 12.37
CA CYS A 135 -1.17 7.51 13.71
C CYS A 135 -1.55 8.90 14.21
N GLU A 136 -1.83 9.03 15.50
CA GLU A 136 -1.83 10.35 16.14
C GLU A 136 -0.40 10.90 16.16
N TYR A 137 -0.23 12.19 15.87
CA TYR A 137 1.08 12.85 15.96
C TYR A 137 1.62 12.80 17.40
N PRO A 138 2.97 12.78 17.57
CA PRO A 138 3.57 12.76 18.90
C PRO A 138 3.21 14.04 19.69
N PRO A 139 3.10 13.93 21.03
CA PRO A 139 2.85 15.10 21.86
C PRO A 139 4.02 16.09 21.78
N THR A 140 3.71 17.38 21.90
CA THR A 140 4.73 18.43 21.96
C THR A 140 5.45 18.43 23.32
N GLN A 141 6.57 19.16 23.42
CA GLN A 141 7.40 19.20 24.62
C GLN A 141 6.65 19.71 25.88
N ASP A 142 5.62 20.53 25.71
CA ASP A 142 4.74 21.00 26.78
C ASP A 142 3.64 19.98 27.16
N GLY A 143 3.67 18.78 26.59
CA GLY A 143 2.76 17.67 26.90
C GLY A 143 1.40 17.74 26.20
N ARG A 144 1.17 18.69 25.28
CA ARG A 144 -0.08 18.76 24.53
C ARG A 144 -0.16 17.60 23.54
N THR A 145 -1.32 16.95 23.50
CA THR A 145 -1.61 15.88 22.54
C THR A 145 -2.03 16.45 21.18
N ALA A 146 -1.96 15.62 20.14
CA ALA A 146 -2.40 15.98 18.80
C ALA A 146 -3.80 15.46 18.45
N ALA A 147 -4.47 14.76 19.38
CA ALA A 147 -5.82 14.21 19.24
C ALA A 147 -6.86 15.22 18.69
N TRP A 148 -6.67 16.51 18.95
CA TRP A 148 -7.55 17.56 18.43
C TRP A 148 -7.54 17.66 16.90
N ARG A 149 -6.44 17.27 16.23
CA ARG A 149 -6.33 17.29 14.76
C ARG A 149 -7.27 16.29 14.11
N THR A 150 -7.51 15.15 14.76
CA THR A 150 -8.40 14.08 14.27
C THR A 150 -9.85 14.55 14.14
N THR A 151 -10.29 15.48 15.00
CA THR A 151 -11.68 15.94 15.03
C THR A 151 -11.87 17.38 14.53
N SER A 152 -10.80 18.17 14.43
CA SER A 152 -10.84 19.55 13.94
C SER A 152 -11.43 19.64 12.54
N GLU A 153 -12.52 20.40 12.39
CA GLU A 153 -13.23 20.58 11.12
C GLU A 153 -12.36 21.28 10.07
N GLU A 154 -11.54 22.25 10.48
CA GLU A 154 -10.58 22.91 9.60
C GLU A 154 -9.57 21.91 9.03
N LYS A 155 -9.01 21.03 9.88
CA LYS A 155 -8.01 20.05 9.45
C LYS A 155 -8.60 18.94 8.62
N LYS A 156 -9.81 18.47 8.93
CA LYS A 156 -10.55 17.52 8.07
C LYS A 156 -10.81 18.09 6.69
N ALA A 157 -11.26 19.35 6.59
CA ALA A 157 -11.51 19.99 5.31
C ALA A 157 -10.22 20.13 4.49
N LEU A 158 -9.10 20.48 5.14
CA LEU A 158 -7.79 20.58 4.48
C LEU A 158 -7.27 19.21 4.03
N ASP A 159 -7.44 18.16 4.83
CA ASP A 159 -7.05 16.79 4.51
C ASP A 159 -7.86 16.26 3.30
N GLN A 160 -9.18 16.43 3.35
CA GLN A 160 -10.09 16.04 2.27
C GLN A 160 -9.79 16.77 0.95
N ALA A 161 -9.33 18.02 1.01
CA ALA A 161 -8.94 18.78 -0.17
C ALA A 161 -7.71 18.19 -0.90
N SER A 162 -6.92 17.35 -0.23
CA SER A 162 -5.77 16.64 -0.80
C SER A 162 -6.01 15.14 -0.99
N GLU A 163 -7.25 14.66 -0.87
CA GLU A 163 -7.57 13.24 -0.87
C GLU A 163 -7.11 12.50 -2.14
N GLU A 164 -7.15 13.15 -3.32
CA GLU A 164 -6.63 12.56 -4.56
C GLU A 164 -5.12 12.30 -4.47
N ILE A 165 -4.36 13.23 -3.88
CA ILE A 165 -2.91 13.07 -3.67
C ILE A 165 -2.65 11.87 -2.75
N TRP A 166 -3.39 11.77 -1.64
CA TRP A 166 -3.25 10.64 -0.71
C TRP A 166 -3.63 9.32 -1.35
N ASN A 167 -4.65 9.33 -2.20
CA ASN A 167 -5.13 8.15 -2.89
C ASN A 167 -4.10 7.61 -3.91
N ASP A 168 -3.41 8.50 -4.64
CA ASP A 168 -2.29 8.12 -5.52
C ASP A 168 -1.13 7.46 -4.74
N PHE A 169 -0.76 8.00 -3.57
CA PHE A 169 0.22 7.37 -2.69
C PHE A 169 -0.26 5.98 -2.22
N ARG A 170 -1.54 5.82 -1.90
CA ARG A 170 -2.13 4.55 -1.43
C ARG A 170 -2.12 3.48 -2.54
N GLU A 171 -2.39 3.85 -3.80
CA GLU A 171 -2.28 2.93 -4.94
C GLU A 171 -0.86 2.41 -5.11
N ALA A 172 0.12 3.32 -5.17
CA ALA A 172 1.52 2.97 -5.28
C ALA A 172 1.98 2.10 -4.08
N ALA A 173 1.52 2.41 -2.87
CA ALA A 173 1.88 1.66 -1.67
C ALA A 173 1.31 0.24 -1.69
N GLU A 174 0.11 0.05 -2.23
CA GLU A 174 -0.48 -1.29 -2.39
C GLU A 174 0.25 -2.11 -3.45
N ALA A 175 0.69 -1.48 -4.54
CA ALA A 175 1.58 -2.14 -5.51
C ALA A 175 2.87 -2.60 -4.83
N HIS A 176 3.52 -1.71 -4.07
CA HIS A 176 4.74 -2.02 -3.32
C HIS A 176 4.55 -3.20 -2.35
N ARG A 177 3.46 -3.19 -1.54
CA ARG A 177 3.12 -4.29 -0.61
C ARG A 177 2.98 -5.64 -1.31
N GLN A 178 2.27 -5.69 -2.44
CA GLN A 178 2.07 -6.94 -3.17
C GLN A 178 3.36 -7.42 -3.86
N VAL A 179 4.15 -6.50 -4.43
CA VAL A 179 5.45 -6.84 -5.04
C VAL A 179 6.42 -7.38 -3.98
N ARG A 180 6.62 -6.68 -2.85
CA ARG A 180 7.59 -7.11 -1.83
C ARG A 180 7.20 -8.46 -1.21
N LYS A 181 5.89 -8.69 -0.98
CA LYS A 181 5.37 -9.98 -0.51
C LYS A 181 5.68 -11.10 -1.50
N TYR A 182 5.53 -10.82 -2.80
CA TYR A 182 5.91 -11.76 -3.85
C TYR A 182 7.42 -12.01 -3.87
N VAL A 183 8.26 -10.97 -3.82
CA VAL A 183 9.73 -11.10 -3.82
C VAL A 183 10.20 -11.99 -2.66
N MET A 184 9.66 -11.77 -1.46
CA MET A 184 9.98 -12.58 -0.28
C MET A 184 9.57 -14.05 -0.41
N SER A 185 8.72 -14.45 -1.36
CA SER A 185 8.39 -15.87 -1.54
C SER A 185 9.47 -16.65 -2.31
N TRP A 186 10.20 -15.99 -3.21
CA TRP A 186 11.09 -16.67 -4.16
C TRP A 186 12.55 -16.21 -4.13
N ILE A 187 12.89 -15.05 -3.54
CA ILE A 187 14.30 -14.63 -3.45
C ILE A 187 15.10 -15.67 -2.65
N LYS A 188 16.19 -16.18 -3.22
CA LYS A 188 17.01 -17.25 -2.66
C LYS A 188 18.47 -17.12 -3.12
N PRO A 189 19.45 -17.63 -2.34
CA PRO A 189 20.82 -17.74 -2.79
C PRO A 189 20.93 -18.58 -4.07
N GLY A 190 21.90 -18.25 -4.91
CA GLY A 190 22.12 -18.88 -6.21
C GLY A 190 21.47 -18.15 -7.38
N MET A 191 20.54 -17.22 -7.13
CA MET A 191 20.04 -16.31 -8.16
C MET A 191 21.07 -15.18 -8.41
N THR A 192 21.23 -14.78 -9.67
CA THR A 192 21.97 -13.57 -10.02
C THR A 192 21.20 -12.33 -9.58
N MET A 193 21.93 -11.23 -9.31
CA MET A 193 21.29 -9.97 -8.95
C MET A 193 20.40 -9.45 -10.10
N ILE A 194 20.77 -9.71 -11.35
CA ILE A 194 19.99 -9.36 -12.55
C ILE A 194 18.64 -10.08 -12.52
N GLU A 195 18.63 -11.40 -12.34
CA GLU A 195 17.38 -12.18 -12.29
C GLU A 195 16.44 -11.71 -11.17
N ILE A 196 17.00 -11.32 -10.02
CA ILE A 196 16.23 -10.78 -8.90
C ILE A 196 15.59 -9.44 -9.29
N CYS A 197 16.37 -8.50 -9.83
CA CYS A 197 15.86 -7.17 -10.19
C CYS A 197 14.84 -7.25 -11.34
N GLU A 198 15.15 -7.95 -12.42
CA GLU A 198 14.26 -8.07 -13.57
C GLU A 198 12.91 -8.70 -13.17
N LYS A 199 12.92 -9.78 -12.38
CA LYS A 199 11.69 -10.44 -11.92
C LYS A 199 10.86 -9.56 -10.97
N LEU A 200 11.52 -8.78 -10.10
CA LEU A 200 10.84 -7.81 -9.22
C LEU A 200 10.19 -6.71 -10.07
N GLU A 201 10.94 -6.11 -10.97
CA GLU A 201 10.49 -4.99 -11.79
C GLU A 201 9.37 -5.39 -12.75
N ASP A 202 9.42 -6.60 -13.32
CA ASP A 202 8.35 -7.15 -14.15
C ASP A 202 7.02 -7.26 -13.39
N CYS A 203 7.08 -7.68 -12.12
CA CYS A 203 5.90 -7.70 -11.25
C CYS A 203 5.42 -6.27 -10.98
N SER A 204 6.35 -5.38 -10.62
CA SER A 204 6.04 -3.99 -10.27
C SER A 204 5.40 -3.22 -11.42
N ARG A 205 5.94 -3.32 -12.65
CA ARG A 205 5.36 -2.71 -13.87
C ARG A 205 3.93 -3.19 -14.14
N LYS A 206 3.64 -4.48 -13.92
CA LYS A 206 2.30 -5.06 -14.07
C LYS A 206 1.34 -4.54 -13.01
N LEU A 207 1.74 -4.58 -11.74
CA LEU A 207 0.86 -4.18 -10.64
C LEU A 207 0.57 -2.67 -10.63
N ILE A 208 1.56 -1.84 -10.97
CA ILE A 208 1.38 -0.38 -11.06
C ILE A 208 0.72 0.08 -12.36
N LYS A 209 0.55 -0.83 -13.33
CA LYS A 209 0.07 -0.52 -14.69
C LYS A 209 0.88 0.59 -15.34
N GLU A 210 2.17 0.33 -15.52
CA GLU A 210 3.13 1.28 -16.08
C GLU A 210 2.56 2.00 -17.33
N ASN A 211 2.62 3.34 -17.29
CA ASN A 211 2.02 4.22 -18.28
C ASN A 211 2.83 5.52 -18.40
N GLY A 212 3.96 5.45 -19.09
CA GLY A 212 4.85 6.60 -19.28
C GLY A 212 5.24 7.24 -17.95
N LEU A 213 5.03 8.55 -17.82
CA LEU A 213 5.32 9.30 -16.58
C LEU A 213 4.15 9.33 -15.60
N ASN A 214 2.98 8.83 -15.99
CA ASN A 214 1.77 8.86 -15.15
C ASN A 214 1.77 7.73 -14.11
N ALA A 215 2.36 6.58 -14.43
CA ALA A 215 2.47 5.45 -13.52
C ALA A 215 3.71 4.63 -13.87
N GLY A 216 4.47 4.18 -12.88
CA GLY A 216 5.68 3.43 -13.15
C GLY A 216 6.57 3.19 -11.94
N LEU A 217 7.81 2.80 -12.23
CA LEU A 217 8.86 2.63 -11.24
C LEU A 217 9.50 3.98 -10.94
N ALA A 218 9.56 4.35 -9.66
CA ALA A 218 10.06 5.68 -9.27
C ALA A 218 11.59 5.77 -9.35
N PHE A 219 12.28 4.67 -9.10
CA PHE A 219 13.72 4.54 -9.14
C PHE A 219 14.12 3.07 -9.33
N PRO A 220 15.37 2.77 -9.75
CA PRO A 220 15.83 1.40 -9.98
C PRO A 220 15.76 0.52 -8.73
N THR A 221 15.67 -0.80 -8.93
CA THR A 221 15.70 -1.76 -7.82
C THR A 221 17.08 -1.83 -7.19
N GLY A 222 17.26 -1.18 -6.04
CA GLY A 222 18.42 -1.35 -5.17
C GLY A 222 18.45 -2.76 -4.59
N CYS A 223 19.59 -3.44 -4.70
CA CYS A 223 19.82 -4.78 -4.16
C CYS A 223 21.22 -4.86 -3.53
N SER A 224 21.57 -3.84 -2.76
CA SER A 224 22.94 -3.64 -2.25
C SER A 224 23.34 -4.75 -1.28
N LEU A 225 24.52 -5.34 -1.47
CA LEU A 225 24.99 -6.49 -0.71
C LEU A 225 26.01 -6.07 0.35
N ASN A 226 25.93 -6.70 1.52
CA ASN A 226 26.96 -6.66 2.56
C ASN A 226 27.28 -5.23 3.01
N ASN A 227 28.55 -4.83 2.94
CA ASN A 227 29.03 -3.51 3.34
C ASN A 227 28.54 -2.37 2.43
N CYS A 228 28.05 -2.67 1.22
CA CYS A 228 27.42 -1.66 0.37
C CYS A 228 26.01 -1.39 0.90
N ALA A 229 25.75 -0.17 1.39
CA ALA A 229 24.49 0.16 2.06
C ALA A 229 23.33 0.40 1.10
N ALA A 230 23.57 1.10 -0.02
CA ALA A 230 22.53 1.57 -0.93
C ALA A 230 23.07 1.80 -2.35
N HIS A 231 22.14 2.02 -3.29
CA HIS A 231 22.38 2.46 -4.67
C HIS A 231 23.15 1.50 -5.59
N TYR A 232 23.38 0.25 -5.17
CA TYR A 232 23.78 -0.80 -6.09
C TYR A 232 22.56 -1.49 -6.70
N THR A 233 22.54 -1.53 -8.03
CA THR A 233 21.71 -2.39 -8.87
C THR A 233 22.62 -2.90 -10.00
N PRO A 234 22.46 -4.14 -10.48
CA PRO A 234 23.38 -4.71 -11.47
C PRO A 234 23.27 -4.00 -12.82
N ASN A 235 24.40 -3.67 -13.41
CA ASN A 235 24.46 -3.31 -14.83
C ASN A 235 24.51 -4.57 -15.71
N ALA A 236 24.30 -4.40 -17.02
CA ALA A 236 24.44 -5.49 -17.97
C ALA A 236 25.83 -6.16 -17.87
N GLY A 237 25.83 -7.50 -17.78
CA GLY A 237 27.05 -8.29 -17.64
C GLY A 237 27.52 -8.48 -16.19
N ASP A 238 26.82 -7.92 -15.20
CA ASP A 238 27.08 -8.24 -13.80
C ASP A 238 26.72 -9.71 -13.50
N THR A 239 27.73 -10.49 -13.10
CA THR A 239 27.58 -11.92 -12.78
C THR A 239 27.49 -12.18 -11.29
N THR A 240 27.21 -11.17 -10.47
CA THR A 240 27.06 -11.30 -9.02
C THR A 240 25.88 -12.22 -8.70
N VAL A 241 26.15 -13.22 -7.87
CA VAL A 241 25.16 -14.20 -7.41
C VAL A 241 24.94 -13.99 -5.91
N LEU A 242 23.68 -13.91 -5.50
CA LEU A 242 23.30 -13.81 -4.09
C LEU A 242 23.76 -15.06 -3.33
N GLN A 243 24.48 -14.88 -2.23
CA GLN A 243 25.00 -15.95 -1.38
C GLN A 243 24.15 -16.13 -0.12
N TYR A 244 24.34 -17.26 0.57
CA TYR A 244 23.62 -17.57 1.81
C TYR A 244 23.97 -16.60 2.96
N ASP A 245 25.24 -16.21 3.07
CA ASP A 245 25.73 -15.28 4.08
C ASP A 245 25.56 -13.80 3.69
N ASP A 246 24.96 -13.50 2.54
CA ASP A 246 24.75 -12.11 2.14
C ASP A 246 23.64 -11.44 2.96
N ILE A 247 23.86 -10.16 3.27
CA ILE A 247 22.83 -9.23 3.74
C ILE A 247 22.45 -8.27 2.60
N CYS A 248 21.32 -8.56 1.95
CA CYS A 248 20.84 -7.84 0.78
C CYS A 248 19.76 -6.83 1.17
N LYS A 249 19.92 -5.56 0.77
CA LYS A 249 18.89 -4.53 0.99
C LYS A 249 18.10 -4.38 -0.30
N ILE A 250 16.83 -4.80 -0.30
CA ILE A 250 15.89 -4.63 -1.40
C ILE A 250 15.18 -3.29 -1.20
N ASP A 251 15.44 -2.36 -2.10
CA ASP A 251 14.97 -0.99 -2.06
C ASP A 251 14.42 -0.61 -3.44
N PHE A 252 13.12 -0.39 -3.55
CA PHE A 252 12.49 -0.12 -4.83
C PHE A 252 11.30 0.81 -4.65
N GLY A 253 11.01 1.58 -5.70
CA GLY A 253 9.95 2.59 -5.66
C GLY A 253 8.90 2.43 -6.73
N THR A 254 7.68 2.83 -6.40
CA THR A 254 6.53 2.91 -7.31
C THR A 254 5.93 4.31 -7.26
N HIS A 255 5.27 4.75 -8.33
CA HIS A 255 4.53 6.01 -8.30
C HIS A 255 3.29 6.00 -9.18
N ILE A 256 2.34 6.85 -8.80
CA ILE A 256 1.20 7.31 -9.61
C ILE A 256 1.26 8.84 -9.62
N SER A 257 1.15 9.48 -10.79
CA SER A 257 1.17 10.94 -10.97
C SER A 257 2.34 11.65 -10.27
N GLY A 258 3.51 11.00 -10.21
CA GLY A 258 4.70 11.49 -9.51
C GLY A 258 4.64 11.42 -7.97
N ARG A 259 3.63 10.77 -7.39
CA ARG A 259 3.53 10.48 -5.94
C ARG A 259 4.30 9.20 -5.64
N ILE A 260 5.51 9.36 -5.11
CA ILE A 260 6.49 8.29 -4.95
C ILE A 260 6.29 7.56 -3.63
N ILE A 261 6.26 6.23 -3.70
CA ILE A 261 6.51 5.37 -2.54
C ILE A 261 7.95 4.91 -2.60
N ASP A 262 8.70 5.28 -1.58
CA ASP A 262 10.06 4.85 -1.29
C ASP A 262 10.00 3.96 -0.04
N CYS A 263 10.27 2.67 -0.20
CA CYS A 263 10.19 1.69 0.88
C CYS A 263 11.13 0.52 0.59
N ALA A 264 11.84 0.10 1.64
CA ALA A 264 12.86 -0.92 1.55
C ALA A 264 12.74 -1.97 2.67
N PHE A 265 13.36 -3.12 2.46
CA PHE A 265 13.53 -4.15 3.47
C PHE A 265 14.84 -4.91 3.25
N THR A 266 15.35 -5.51 4.32
CA THR A 266 16.58 -6.32 4.27
C THR A 266 16.22 -7.79 4.16
N VAL A 267 16.94 -8.54 3.32
CA VAL A 267 16.83 -9.99 3.12
C VAL A 267 18.10 -10.66 3.62
N THR A 268 17.94 -11.64 4.49
CA THR A 268 19.00 -12.54 4.94
C THR A 268 18.51 -13.98 4.94
N PHE A 269 19.45 -14.92 4.83
CA PHE A 269 19.17 -16.36 4.95
C PHE A 269 19.86 -16.97 6.17
N ASN A 270 20.97 -16.38 6.61
CA ASN A 270 21.64 -16.76 7.84
C ASN A 270 21.06 -16.00 9.04
N PRO A 271 20.54 -16.70 10.08
CA PRO A 271 19.94 -16.08 11.26
C PRO A 271 20.94 -15.29 12.12
N LYS A 272 22.26 -15.39 11.85
CA LYS A 272 23.28 -14.59 12.54
C LYS A 272 23.05 -13.07 12.44
N TYR A 273 22.26 -12.62 11.46
CA TYR A 273 21.94 -11.21 11.26
C TYR A 273 20.61 -10.76 11.91
N ASP A 274 19.84 -11.66 12.53
CA ASP A 274 18.48 -11.35 13.01
C ASP A 274 18.46 -10.18 13.99
N THR A 275 19.40 -10.12 14.94
CA THR A 275 19.48 -9.01 15.90
C THR A 275 19.86 -7.69 15.22
N LEU A 276 20.69 -7.73 14.18
CA LEU A 276 21.02 -6.55 13.38
C LEU A 276 19.79 -6.03 12.62
N LEU A 277 19.05 -6.93 11.98
CA LEU A 277 17.80 -6.59 11.29
C LEU A 277 16.77 -6.01 12.27
N LYS A 278 16.64 -6.62 13.46
CA LYS A 278 15.76 -6.13 14.52
C LYS A 278 16.15 -4.73 14.98
N ALA A 279 17.44 -4.47 15.22
CA ALA A 279 17.94 -3.17 15.66
C ALA A 279 17.57 -2.06 14.66
N VAL A 280 17.80 -2.29 13.37
CA VAL A 280 17.52 -1.30 12.32
C VAL A 280 16.01 -1.14 12.08
N LYS A 281 15.23 -2.23 12.17
CA LYS A 281 13.76 -2.17 12.10
C LYS A 281 13.20 -1.32 13.25
N ASP A 282 13.68 -1.54 14.47
CA ASP A 282 13.23 -0.79 15.66
C ASP A 282 13.66 0.70 15.60
N ALA A 283 14.89 0.97 15.16
CA ALA A 283 15.37 2.33 14.93
C ALA A 283 14.51 3.06 13.87
N THR A 284 14.18 2.39 12.77
CA THR A 284 13.29 2.94 11.72
C THR A 284 11.89 3.23 12.28
N ASN A 285 11.31 2.28 13.01
CA ASN A 285 10.00 2.47 13.65
C ASN A 285 10.01 3.56 14.73
N THR A 286 11.12 3.76 15.41
CA THR A 286 11.32 4.89 16.33
C THR A 286 11.31 6.20 15.57
N GLY A 287 12.04 6.29 14.46
CA GLY A 287 11.99 7.44 13.56
C GLY A 287 10.57 7.77 13.09
N ILE A 288 9.81 6.75 12.67
CA ILE A 288 8.40 6.90 12.25
C ILE A 288 7.53 7.44 13.39
N LYS A 289 7.68 6.91 14.62
CA LYS A 289 6.92 7.37 15.80
C LYS A 289 7.30 8.78 16.24
N CYS A 290 8.57 9.14 16.11
CA CYS A 290 9.08 10.46 16.48
C CYS A 290 8.72 11.53 15.45
N ALA A 291 8.55 11.16 14.17
CA ALA A 291 8.21 12.10 13.12
C ALA A 291 6.81 12.71 13.32
N GLY A 292 6.69 14.00 13.01
CA GLY A 292 5.42 14.71 13.07
C GLY A 292 5.53 16.16 12.64
N ILE A 293 4.39 16.79 12.38
CA ILE A 293 4.34 18.24 12.09
C ILE A 293 4.97 18.99 13.28
N ASP A 294 5.83 19.96 12.99
CA ASP A 294 6.59 20.78 13.94
C ASP A 294 7.71 20.06 14.74
N VAL A 295 7.99 18.78 14.47
CA VAL A 295 9.14 18.07 15.06
C VAL A 295 10.44 18.48 14.38
N ARG A 296 11.52 18.64 15.16
CA ARG A 296 12.85 18.96 14.63
C ARG A 296 13.54 17.71 14.08
N LEU A 297 14.16 17.82 12.91
CA LEU A 297 14.87 16.71 12.28
C LEU A 297 16.01 16.14 13.13
N CYS A 298 16.71 16.98 13.91
CA CYS A 298 17.77 16.53 14.81
C CYS A 298 17.25 15.61 15.92
N ASP A 299 16.04 15.87 16.43
CA ASP A 299 15.44 15.08 17.52
C ASP A 299 15.03 13.69 17.01
N VAL A 300 14.55 13.62 15.75
CA VAL A 300 14.31 12.34 15.08
C VAL A 300 15.62 11.57 14.93
N GLY A 301 16.70 12.23 14.48
CA GLY A 301 18.02 11.61 14.34
C GLY A 301 18.60 11.09 15.66
N GLU A 302 18.46 11.87 16.74
CA GLU A 302 18.91 11.50 18.08
C GLU A 302 18.15 10.27 18.60
N ALA A 303 16.81 10.25 18.49
CA ALA A 303 16.00 9.11 18.93
C ALA A 303 16.29 7.83 18.12
N ILE A 304 16.48 7.94 16.79
CA ILE A 304 16.89 6.81 15.94
C ILE A 304 18.24 6.27 16.40
N GLN A 305 19.23 7.16 16.62
CA GLN A 305 20.56 6.75 17.03
C GLN A 305 20.55 6.07 18.40
N GLU A 306 19.81 6.63 19.37
CA GLU A 306 19.69 6.08 20.72
C GLU A 306 19.17 4.63 20.68
N VAL A 307 18.08 4.38 19.96
CA VAL A 307 17.52 3.03 19.84
C VAL A 307 18.48 2.12 19.09
N MET A 308 19.05 2.55 17.97
CA MET A 308 19.96 1.72 17.18
C MET A 308 21.23 1.32 17.97
N GLU A 309 21.84 2.25 18.71
CA GLU A 309 23.05 2.02 19.50
C GLU A 309 22.78 1.27 20.82
N SER A 310 21.51 1.07 21.21
CA SER A 310 21.12 0.26 22.36
C SER A 310 21.22 -1.25 22.13
N TYR A 311 21.30 -1.68 20.86
CA TYR A 311 21.44 -3.09 20.49
C TYR A 311 22.91 -3.50 20.44
N GLU A 312 23.17 -4.72 20.91
CA GLU A 312 24.43 -5.45 20.72
C GLU A 312 24.18 -6.67 19.83
N VAL A 313 25.11 -6.96 18.93
CA VAL A 313 25.03 -8.10 18.00
C VAL A 313 26.31 -8.91 18.05
N GLU A 314 26.20 -10.23 17.91
CA GLU A 314 27.34 -11.13 17.75
C GLU A 314 27.28 -11.78 16.37
N ILE A 315 28.31 -11.57 15.55
CA ILE A 315 28.42 -12.11 14.19
C ILE A 315 29.81 -12.74 14.06
N ASP A 316 29.84 -14.03 13.75
CA ASP A 316 31.06 -14.81 13.55
C ASP A 316 32.06 -14.71 14.74
N GLY A 317 31.53 -14.76 15.97
CA GLY A 317 32.30 -14.71 17.22
C GLY A 317 32.85 -13.33 17.59
N LYS A 318 32.40 -12.27 16.91
CA LYS A 318 32.74 -10.88 17.22
C LYS A 318 31.49 -10.11 17.62
N THR A 319 31.60 -9.37 18.73
CA THR A 319 30.53 -8.50 19.22
C THR A 319 30.67 -7.10 18.66
N TYR A 320 29.56 -6.52 18.21
CA TYR A 320 29.46 -5.15 17.75
C TYR A 320 28.29 -4.47 18.46
N GLN A 321 28.50 -3.21 18.88
CA GLN A 321 27.36 -2.33 19.14
C GLN A 321 26.72 -1.96 17.80
N GLY A 322 25.42 -1.63 17.78
CA GLY A 322 24.63 -1.19 16.59
C GLY A 322 25.10 0.11 15.92
N ARG A 323 26.41 0.38 15.94
CA ARG A 323 27.10 1.53 15.38
C ARG A 323 27.75 1.17 14.04
N ARG A 324 28.22 2.22 13.36
CA ARG A 324 29.05 2.32 12.14
C ARG A 324 30.24 1.34 11.98
N SER A 325 30.50 0.43 12.92
CA SER A 325 31.63 -0.52 12.90
C SER A 325 31.36 -1.85 12.19
N ILE A 326 30.11 -2.18 11.85
CA ILE A 326 29.79 -3.48 11.20
C ILE A 326 30.13 -3.46 9.70
N CYS A 327 30.29 -2.27 9.11
CA CYS A 327 30.49 -2.10 7.66
C CYS A 327 31.95 -1.83 7.24
N ASN A 328 32.91 -1.88 8.16
CA ASN A 328 34.35 -1.66 7.90
C ASN A 328 35.16 -2.95 7.99
#